data_AF-A0A257LSV5-F1
#
_entry.id   AF-A0A257LSV5-F1
#
_cell.length_a   1.000
_cell.length_b   1.000
_cell.length_c   1.000
_cell.angle_alpha   90.00
_cell.angle_beta   90.00
_cell.angle_gamma   90.00
#
_symmetry.space_group_name_H-M   'P 1'
#
loop_
_entity.id
_entity.type
_entity.pdbx_description
1 polymer ?
#
loop_
_entity_poly.entity_id
_entity_poly.type
_entity_poly.pdbx_seq_one_letter_code
_entity_poly.pdbx_strand_id
1 'polypeptide(L)'
;MIACVIYERGGKVELMHLKRMFTRLACTVMLTVAIVCITYIAVEYLLQESFMPFVVSKMKAIAFPTGVRDPSLRVRLVQLLAGYEVIETYPITGKLLYEVEACGYGMYMHNILSYWAEYGVSVFVGLILSILFAISYLGVKTARKMFRNDFEVAVLVTLVVFGVEVMLVRSYVSPWIWLMLGASYNVLRCDYII
;
A
#
# COMPACT_ATOMS: atom_id res chain seq x y z
N MET A 1 -19.36 15.77 -41.11
CA MET A 1 -19.50 16.82 -40.07
C MET A 1 -20.38 16.37 -38.88
N ILE A 2 -21.56 15.77 -39.10
CA ILE A 2 -22.46 15.30 -38.02
C ILE A 2 -21.83 14.21 -37.11
N ALA A 3 -21.08 13.27 -37.67
CA ALA A 3 -20.40 12.23 -36.89
C ALA A 3 -19.35 12.77 -35.91
N CYS A 4 -18.69 13.89 -36.24
CA CYS A 4 -17.67 14.52 -35.40
C CYS A 4 -18.30 15.24 -34.19
N VAL A 5 -19.46 15.88 -34.38
CA VAL A 5 -20.21 16.57 -33.31
C VAL A 5 -20.85 15.58 -32.33
N ILE A 6 -21.30 14.42 -32.82
CA ILE A 6 -21.84 13.34 -31.97
C ILE A 6 -20.70 12.72 -31.13
N TYR A 7 -19.51 12.55 -31.70
CA TYR A 7 -18.33 12.03 -31.00
C TYR A 7 -17.84 12.99 -29.90
N GLU A 8 -17.83 14.32 -30.16
CA GLU A 8 -17.49 15.33 -29.16
C GLU A 8 -18.50 15.40 -28.00
N ARG A 9 -19.80 15.24 -28.28
CA ARG A 9 -20.84 15.20 -27.23
C ARG A 9 -20.76 13.92 -26.38
N GLY A 10 -20.58 12.76 -27.02
CA GLY A 10 -20.39 11.48 -26.31
C GLY A 10 -19.15 11.51 -25.41
N GLY A 11 -18.02 12.00 -25.95
CA GLY A 11 -16.77 12.11 -25.19
C GLY A 11 -16.83 13.04 -23.98
N LYS A 12 -17.57 14.16 -24.06
CA LYS A 12 -17.76 15.09 -22.92
C LYS A 12 -18.60 14.49 -21.79
N VAL A 13 -19.69 13.79 -22.12
CA VAL A 13 -20.56 13.15 -21.13
C VAL A 13 -19.81 12.01 -20.42
N GLU A 14 -19.04 11.22 -21.16
CA GLU A 14 -18.24 10.13 -20.60
C GLU A 14 -17.07 10.62 -19.73
N LEU A 15 -16.37 11.69 -20.14
CA LEU A 15 -15.33 12.30 -19.31
C LEU A 15 -15.91 12.83 -17.98
N MET A 16 -17.14 13.35 -18.01
CA MET A 16 -17.84 13.80 -16.82
C MET A 16 -18.19 12.64 -15.88
N HIS A 17 -18.67 11.51 -16.42
CA HIS A 17 -18.90 10.29 -15.65
C HIS A 17 -17.62 9.76 -15.02
N LEU A 18 -16.52 9.78 -15.76
CA LEU A 18 -15.23 9.33 -15.28
C LEU A 18 -14.70 10.20 -14.15
N LYS A 19 -14.70 11.53 -14.34
CA LYS A 19 -14.34 12.48 -13.28
C LYS A 19 -15.18 12.24 -12.03
N ARG A 20 -16.49 12.03 -12.20
CA ARG A 20 -17.41 11.74 -11.08
C ARG A 20 -17.08 10.42 -10.39
N MET A 21 -16.69 9.39 -11.13
CA MET A 21 -16.25 8.11 -10.57
C MET A 21 -14.94 8.26 -9.78
N PHE A 22 -13.96 8.98 -10.31
CA PHE A 22 -12.71 9.30 -9.60
C PHE A 22 -12.96 10.11 -8.33
N THR A 23 -13.79 11.15 -8.40
CA THR A 23 -14.16 11.94 -7.23
C THR A 23 -14.82 11.07 -6.18
N ARG A 24 -15.73 10.15 -6.58
CA ARG A 24 -16.34 9.21 -5.65
C ARG A 24 -15.32 8.28 -5.00
N LEU A 25 -14.44 7.67 -5.79
CA LEU A 25 -13.40 6.78 -5.29
C LEU A 25 -12.45 7.51 -4.33
N ALA A 26 -11.98 8.70 -4.71
CA ALA A 26 -11.13 9.54 -3.88
C ALA A 26 -11.84 9.93 -2.56
N CYS A 27 -13.11 10.34 -2.62
CA CYS A 27 -13.90 10.60 -1.42
C CYS A 27 -14.06 9.36 -0.54
N THR A 28 -14.30 8.18 -1.13
CA THR A 28 -14.39 6.92 -0.39
C THR A 28 -13.07 6.60 0.31
N VAL A 29 -11.94 6.69 -0.40
CA VAL A 29 -10.60 6.47 0.18
C VAL A 29 -10.32 7.46 1.31
N MET A 30 -10.56 8.76 1.09
CA MET A 30 -10.39 9.78 2.13
C MET A 30 -11.28 9.52 3.35
N LEU A 31 -12.53 9.11 3.14
CA LEU A 31 -13.45 8.76 4.21
C LEU A 31 -12.96 7.53 4.99
N THR A 32 -12.50 6.48 4.30
CA THR A 32 -11.93 5.30 4.94
C THR A 32 -10.71 5.65 5.78
N VAL A 33 -9.78 6.46 5.25
CA VAL A 33 -8.61 6.94 6.01
C VAL A 33 -9.05 7.73 7.23
N ALA A 34 -9.99 8.67 7.09
CA ALA A 34 -10.52 9.44 8.21
C ALA A 34 -11.15 8.53 9.29
N ILE A 35 -11.95 7.53 8.90
CA ILE A 35 -12.55 6.57 9.85
C ILE A 35 -11.47 5.78 10.59
N VAL A 36 -10.43 5.32 9.90
CA VAL A 36 -9.31 4.58 10.51
C VAL A 36 -8.57 5.49 11.50
N CYS A 37 -8.25 6.73 11.13
CA CYS A 37 -7.60 7.69 12.01
C CYS A 37 -8.45 8.01 13.25
N ILE A 38 -9.74 8.25 13.08
CA ILE A 38 -10.67 8.52 14.20
C ILE A 38 -10.74 7.31 15.13
N THR A 39 -10.83 6.10 14.55
CA THR A 39 -10.87 4.87 15.33
C THR A 39 -9.57 4.66 16.10
N TYR A 40 -8.43 4.92 15.49
CA TYR A 40 -7.12 4.87 16.14
C TYR A 40 -7.06 5.83 17.34
N ILE A 41 -7.43 7.10 17.15
CA ILE A 41 -7.46 8.11 18.21
C ILE A 41 -8.44 7.71 19.33
N ALA A 42 -9.62 7.21 18.97
CA ALA A 42 -10.61 6.75 19.95
C ALA A 42 -10.07 5.58 20.78
N VAL A 43 -9.36 4.64 20.15
CA VAL A 43 -8.72 3.51 20.84
C VAL A 43 -7.62 4.00 21.78
N GLU A 44 -6.74 4.91 21.37
CA GLU A 44 -5.73 5.50 22.27
C GLU A 44 -6.38 6.22 23.46
N TYR A 45 -7.45 6.98 23.21
CA TYR A 45 -8.19 7.67 24.27
C TYR A 45 -8.84 6.68 25.26
N LEU A 46 -9.43 5.58 24.76
CA LEU A 46 -10.04 4.53 25.57
C LEU A 46 -9.01 3.75 26.40
N LEU A 47 -7.84 3.49 25.83
CA LEU A 47 -6.77 2.77 26.52
C LEU A 47 -6.07 3.64 27.58
N GLN A 48 -6.19 4.97 27.52
CA GLN A 48 -5.46 5.93 28.36
C GLN A 48 -3.93 5.78 28.27
N GLU A 49 -3.46 5.05 27.27
CA GLU A 49 -2.06 4.81 26.93
C GLU A 49 -1.97 4.57 25.42
N SER A 50 -0.80 4.81 24.83
CA SER A 50 -0.61 4.59 23.40
C SER A 50 -0.80 3.10 23.05
N PHE A 51 -1.51 2.84 21.96
CA PHE A 51 -1.93 1.50 21.56
C PHE A 51 -0.75 0.51 21.43
N MET A 52 0.36 0.96 20.85
CA MET A 52 1.52 0.09 20.62
C MET A 52 2.29 -0.28 21.90
N PRO A 53 2.62 0.67 22.80
CA PRO A 53 3.10 0.35 24.15
C PRO A 53 2.20 -0.61 24.92
N PHE A 54 0.86 -0.46 24.83
CA PHE A 54 -0.09 -1.40 25.42
C PHE A 54 0.05 -2.81 24.83
N VAL A 55 0.02 -2.94 23.50
CA VAL A 55 0.17 -4.23 22.80
C VAL A 55 1.50 -4.89 23.19
N VAL A 56 2.60 -4.13 23.14
CA VAL A 56 3.92 -4.61 23.54
C VAL A 56 3.93 -5.05 25.00
N SER A 57 3.35 -4.27 25.90
CA SER A 57 3.25 -4.59 27.33
C SER A 57 2.47 -5.88 27.56
N LYS A 58 1.35 -6.08 26.87
CA LYS A 58 0.58 -7.34 26.94
C LYS A 58 1.32 -8.52 26.33
N MET A 59 2.00 -8.34 25.20
CA MET A 59 2.83 -9.40 24.61
C MET A 59 3.98 -9.80 25.53
N LYS A 60 4.64 -8.82 26.17
CA LYS A 60 5.65 -9.05 27.21
C LYS A 60 5.03 -9.77 28.42
N ALA A 61 3.88 -9.32 28.91
CA ALA A 61 3.18 -9.94 30.04
C ALA A 61 2.64 -11.35 29.75
N ILE A 62 2.46 -11.72 28.49
CA ILE A 62 2.16 -13.11 28.09
C ILE A 62 3.46 -13.91 27.98
N ALA A 63 4.54 -13.31 27.47
CA ALA A 63 5.80 -13.98 27.19
C ALA A 63 6.69 -14.23 28.42
N PHE A 64 6.71 -13.31 29.39
CA PHE A 64 7.65 -13.32 30.51
C PHE A 64 7.18 -14.10 31.75
N PRO A 65 5.92 -13.97 32.24
CA PRO A 65 5.47 -14.67 33.45
C PRO A 65 5.22 -16.17 33.26
N THR A 66 4.99 -16.63 32.02
CA THR A 66 4.74 -18.05 31.71
C THR A 66 6.03 -18.83 31.42
N GLY A 67 7.19 -18.14 31.38
CA GLY A 67 8.46 -18.75 31.00
C GLY A 67 8.37 -19.36 29.60
N VAL A 68 8.05 -18.55 28.58
CA VAL A 68 7.97 -19.02 27.19
C VAL A 68 9.28 -19.72 26.82
N ARG A 69 9.22 -21.05 26.86
CA ARG A 69 10.28 -21.94 26.37
C ARG A 69 10.37 -21.91 24.85
N ASP A 70 9.38 -21.34 24.17
CA ASP A 70 9.32 -21.25 22.72
C ASP A 70 10.27 -20.16 22.19
N PRO A 71 11.43 -20.56 21.63
CA PRO A 71 12.41 -19.61 21.12
C PRO A 71 11.84 -18.80 19.94
N SER A 72 10.84 -19.33 19.22
CA SER A 72 10.22 -18.67 18.07
C SER A 72 9.45 -17.43 18.47
N LEU A 73 8.66 -17.50 19.55
CA LEU A 73 7.88 -16.35 20.03
C LEU A 73 8.79 -15.25 20.57
N ARG A 74 9.87 -15.61 21.27
CA ARG A 74 10.86 -14.65 21.77
C ARG A 74 11.55 -13.91 20.61
N VAL A 75 11.96 -14.63 19.58
CA VAL A 75 12.56 -14.03 18.38
C VAL A 75 11.60 -13.05 17.70
N ARG A 76 10.33 -13.44 17.52
CA ARG A 76 9.31 -12.56 16.91
C ARG A 76 9.07 -11.29 17.72
N LEU A 77 9.12 -11.38 19.05
CA LEU A 77 8.97 -10.21 19.92
C LEU A 77 10.16 -9.25 19.78
N VAL A 78 11.40 -9.77 19.71
CA VAL A 78 12.60 -8.96 19.48
C VAL A 78 12.52 -8.27 18.12
N GLN A 79 12.16 -9.02 17.06
CA GLN A 79 11.96 -8.46 15.72
C GLN A 79 10.90 -7.36 15.72
N LEU A 80 9.76 -7.59 16.39
CA LEU A 80 8.66 -6.63 16.48
C LEU A 80 9.09 -5.32 17.16
N LEU A 81 9.84 -5.42 18.26
CA LEU A 81 10.34 -4.27 18.99
C LEU A 81 11.34 -3.46 18.17
N ALA A 82 12.29 -4.13 17.51
CA ALA A 82 13.28 -3.48 16.66
C ALA A 82 12.62 -2.75 15.47
N GLY A 83 11.67 -3.40 14.79
CA GLY A 83 10.95 -2.74 13.68
C GLY A 83 10.06 -1.59 14.15
N TYR A 84 9.48 -1.69 15.35
CA TYR A 84 8.69 -0.59 15.92
C TYR A 84 9.54 0.64 16.23
N GLU A 85 10.72 0.45 16.83
CA GLU A 85 11.66 1.55 17.08
C GLU A 85 12.04 2.30 15.79
N VAL A 86 12.22 1.55 14.69
CA VAL A 86 12.46 2.13 13.37
C VAL A 86 11.24 2.90 12.84
N ILE A 87 10.03 2.37 13.01
CA ILE A 87 8.80 3.06 12.58
C ILE A 87 8.60 4.36 13.36
N GLU A 88 8.84 4.37 14.68
CA GLU A 88 8.77 5.60 15.48
C GLU A 88 9.81 6.63 15.04
N THR A 89 11.02 6.18 14.70
CA THR A 89 12.13 7.08 14.34
C THR A 89 12.01 7.59 12.90
N TYR A 90 11.61 6.74 11.96
CA TYR A 90 11.54 7.01 10.52
C TYR A 90 10.17 6.64 9.92
N PRO A 91 9.07 7.24 10.39
CA PRO A 91 7.72 6.81 10.01
C PRO A 91 7.41 6.99 8.52
N ILE A 92 8.02 8.00 7.88
CA ILE A 92 7.74 8.38 6.50
C ILE A 92 8.59 7.58 5.51
N THR A 93 9.90 7.46 5.79
CA THR A 93 10.90 6.92 4.85
C THR A 93 11.35 5.51 5.19
N GLY A 94 11.07 5.03 6.41
CA GLY A 94 11.66 3.81 6.93
C GLY A 94 13.18 3.90 7.05
N LYS A 95 13.80 2.75 7.26
CA LYS A 95 15.25 2.56 7.29
C LYS A 95 15.58 1.28 6.52
N LEU A 96 16.20 1.46 5.35
CA LEU A 96 16.62 0.36 4.50
C LEU A 96 17.62 -0.54 5.25
N LEU A 97 17.44 -1.85 5.13
CA LEU A 97 18.21 -2.91 5.76
C LEU A 97 18.25 -2.86 7.30
N TYR A 98 17.24 -2.26 7.96
CA TYR A 98 17.23 -2.17 9.43
C TYR A 98 17.30 -3.53 10.09
N GLU A 99 16.72 -4.55 9.46
CA GLU A 99 16.70 -5.92 9.95
C GLU A 99 18.09 -6.56 10.00
N VAL A 100 18.94 -6.25 9.02
CA VAL A 100 20.32 -6.76 8.98
C VAL A 100 21.12 -6.13 10.13
N GLU A 101 20.91 -4.83 10.37
CA GLU A 101 21.57 -4.11 11.46
C GLU A 101 21.07 -4.54 12.84
N ALA A 102 19.76 -4.75 13.00
CA ALA A 102 19.15 -5.00 14.31
C ALA A 102 19.13 -6.49 14.70
N CYS A 103 18.96 -7.40 13.74
CA CYS A 103 18.67 -8.81 13.99
C CYS A 103 19.56 -9.79 13.20
N GLY A 104 20.34 -9.31 12.23
CA GLY A 104 21.17 -10.13 11.34
C GLY A 104 20.40 -10.69 10.13
N TYR A 105 21.11 -11.41 9.26
CA TYR A 105 20.55 -11.93 8.00
C TYR A 105 19.40 -12.94 8.23
N GLY A 106 18.30 -12.75 7.49
CA GLY A 106 17.15 -13.66 7.50
C GLY A 106 16.20 -13.48 8.68
N MET A 107 16.42 -12.46 9.53
CA MET A 107 15.63 -12.21 10.73
C MET A 107 14.89 -10.88 10.59
N TYR A 108 13.58 -10.95 10.33
CA TYR A 108 12.76 -9.76 10.13
C TYR A 108 11.34 -9.95 10.69
N MET A 109 10.59 -8.85 10.83
CA MET A 109 9.19 -8.94 11.26
C MET A 109 8.35 -9.68 10.21
N HIS A 110 7.70 -10.78 10.56
CA HIS A 110 6.85 -11.52 9.61
C HIS A 110 5.43 -10.94 9.48
N ASN A 111 5.32 -9.64 9.20
CA ASN A 111 4.04 -8.95 9.01
C ASN A 111 4.19 -7.69 8.16
N ILE A 112 3.08 -7.03 7.85
CA ILE A 112 3.04 -5.81 7.02
C ILE A 112 3.86 -4.64 7.58
N LEU A 113 4.09 -4.62 8.90
CA LEU A 113 4.89 -3.56 9.53
C LEU A 113 6.37 -3.67 9.14
N SER A 114 6.84 -4.82 8.65
CA SER A 114 8.23 -5.00 8.21
C SER A 114 8.56 -4.08 7.05
N TYR A 115 7.66 -4.00 6.09
CA TYR A 115 7.72 -3.06 4.99
C TYR A 115 7.62 -1.61 5.44
N TRP A 116 6.87 -1.32 6.51
CA TRP A 116 6.79 0.04 7.02
C TRP A 116 8.13 0.41 7.66
N ALA A 117 8.68 -0.45 8.50
CA ALA A 117 10.00 -0.23 9.08
C ALA A 117 11.09 -0.06 7.99
N GLU A 118 11.05 -0.87 6.93
CA GLU A 118 12.05 -0.84 5.85
C GLU A 118 11.89 0.35 4.89
N TYR A 119 10.67 0.65 4.44
CA TYR A 119 10.39 1.60 3.34
C TYR A 119 9.56 2.83 3.74
N GLY A 120 9.01 2.83 4.95
CA GLY A 120 8.14 3.88 5.45
C GLY A 120 6.72 3.85 4.87
N VAL A 121 5.83 4.67 5.46
CA VAL A 121 4.44 4.77 4.99
C VAL A 121 4.34 5.41 3.60
N SER A 122 5.33 6.21 3.19
CA SER A 122 5.32 6.90 1.90
C SER A 122 5.27 5.93 0.72
N VAL A 123 6.01 4.81 0.80
CA VAL A 123 6.03 3.78 -0.24
C VAL A 123 4.68 3.04 -0.30
N PHE A 124 4.06 2.78 0.84
CA PHE A 124 2.70 2.22 0.88
C PHE A 124 1.67 3.12 0.22
N VAL A 125 1.70 4.42 0.53
CA VAL A 125 0.81 5.39 -0.10
C VAL A 125 1.05 5.43 -1.61
N GLY A 126 2.31 5.47 -2.04
CA GLY A 126 2.68 5.43 -3.46
C GLY A 126 2.16 4.18 -4.18
N LEU A 127 2.27 3.01 -3.56
CA LEU A 127 1.74 1.74 -4.08
C LEU A 127 0.22 1.78 -4.22
N ILE A 128 -0.50 2.18 -3.16
CA ILE A 128 -1.97 2.29 -3.19
C ILE A 128 -2.41 3.25 -4.30
N LEU A 129 -1.79 4.42 -4.40
CA LEU A 129 -2.10 5.40 -5.45
C LEU A 129 -1.84 4.83 -6.84
N SER A 130 -0.75 4.08 -7.02
CA SER A 130 -0.41 3.43 -8.29
C SER A 130 -1.44 2.36 -8.67
N ILE A 131 -1.91 1.56 -7.71
CA ILE A 131 -2.96 0.55 -7.92
C ILE A 131 -4.29 1.23 -8.29
N LEU A 132 -4.70 2.25 -7.53
CA LEU A 132 -5.93 3.00 -7.79
C LEU A 132 -5.89 3.66 -9.16
N PHE A 133 -4.74 4.22 -9.54
CA PHE A 133 -4.50 4.75 -10.87
C PHE A 133 -4.66 3.66 -11.95
N ALA A 134 -3.96 2.52 -11.79
CA ALA A 134 -4.02 1.41 -12.74
C ALA A 134 -5.45 0.86 -12.93
N ILE A 135 -6.18 0.62 -11.84
CA ILE A 135 -7.58 0.17 -11.89
C ILE A 135 -8.44 1.18 -12.64
N SER A 136 -8.31 2.46 -12.30
CA SER A 136 -9.14 3.49 -12.90
C SER A 136 -8.83 3.67 -14.38
N TYR A 137 -7.56 3.67 -14.74
CA TYR A 137 -7.08 3.75 -16.12
C TYR A 137 -7.54 2.53 -16.94
N LEU A 138 -7.44 1.32 -16.39
CA LEU A 138 -8.00 0.10 -16.99
C LEU A 138 -9.50 0.22 -17.21
N GLY A 139 -10.24 0.73 -16.22
CA GLY A 139 -11.69 0.97 -16.33
C GLY A 139 -12.05 1.92 -17.47
N VAL A 140 -11.27 3.00 -17.66
CA VAL A 140 -11.42 3.92 -18.81
C VAL A 140 -11.21 3.21 -20.13
N LYS A 141 -10.07 2.53 -20.29
CA LYS A 141 -9.73 1.91 -21.57
C LYS A 141 -10.67 0.76 -21.91
N THR A 142 -11.10 -0.01 -20.91
CA THR A 142 -12.13 -1.05 -21.08
C THR A 142 -13.45 -0.43 -21.55
N ALA A 143 -13.94 0.60 -20.86
CA ALA A 143 -15.20 1.26 -21.22
C ALA A 143 -15.17 1.84 -22.64
N ARG A 144 -14.02 2.34 -23.08
CA ARG A 144 -13.84 2.92 -24.43
C ARG A 144 -13.44 1.91 -25.51
N LYS A 145 -13.31 0.61 -25.18
CA LYS A 145 -12.70 -0.42 -26.06
C LYS A 145 -11.38 0.07 -26.67
N MET A 146 -10.62 0.82 -25.88
CA MET A 146 -9.43 1.58 -26.30
C MET A 146 -8.12 0.82 -26.09
N PHE A 147 -8.18 -0.44 -25.68
CA PHE A 147 -6.99 -1.26 -25.63
C PHE A 147 -6.43 -1.39 -27.04
N ARG A 148 -5.27 -0.78 -27.25
CA ARG A 148 -4.54 -0.87 -28.52
C ARG A 148 -3.78 -2.18 -28.62
N ASN A 149 -3.43 -2.80 -27.49
CA ASN A 149 -2.62 -4.01 -27.43
C ASN A 149 -2.85 -4.77 -26.11
N ASP A 150 -2.86 -6.10 -26.18
CA ASP A 150 -2.95 -7.03 -25.04
C ASP A 150 -1.84 -6.82 -24.01
N PHE A 151 -0.66 -6.34 -24.44
CA PHE A 151 0.44 -6.00 -23.54
C PHE A 151 0.06 -4.94 -22.50
N GLU A 152 -0.75 -3.96 -22.88
CA GLU A 152 -1.17 -2.88 -21.99
C GLU A 152 -2.12 -3.39 -20.90
N VAL A 153 -3.04 -4.27 -21.28
CA VAL A 153 -3.94 -4.97 -20.36
C VAL A 153 -3.12 -5.84 -19.41
N ALA A 154 -2.15 -6.59 -19.93
CA ALA A 154 -1.29 -7.46 -19.13
C ALA A 154 -0.51 -6.67 -18.07
N VAL A 155 0.08 -5.52 -18.43
CA VAL A 155 0.80 -4.65 -17.47
C VAL A 155 -0.14 -4.13 -16.38
N LEU A 156 -1.34 -3.67 -16.75
CA LEU A 156 -2.30 -3.14 -15.78
C LEU A 156 -2.85 -4.23 -14.84
N VAL A 157 -3.21 -5.41 -15.37
CA VAL A 157 -3.65 -6.55 -14.56
C VAL A 157 -2.52 -7.00 -13.62
N THR A 158 -1.29 -7.06 -14.12
CA THR A 158 -0.11 -7.36 -13.31
C THR A 158 0.04 -6.35 -12.18
N LEU A 159 -0.08 -5.04 -12.46
CA LEU A 159 -0.01 -4.00 -11.41
C LEU A 159 -1.09 -4.17 -10.34
N VAL A 160 -2.32 -4.56 -10.70
CA VAL A 160 -3.39 -4.80 -9.73
C VAL A 160 -3.13 -6.04 -8.89
N VAL A 161 -2.81 -7.17 -9.52
CA VAL A 161 -2.55 -8.44 -8.83
C VAL A 161 -1.37 -8.32 -7.88
N PHE A 162 -0.25 -7.74 -8.33
CA PHE A 162 0.92 -7.54 -7.48
C PHE A 162 0.68 -6.52 -6.37
N GLY A 163 -0.09 -5.47 -6.63
CA GLY A 163 -0.49 -4.53 -5.60
C GLY A 163 -1.25 -5.21 -4.46
N VAL A 164 -2.20 -6.08 -4.80
CA VAL A 164 -2.93 -6.91 -3.83
C VAL A 164 -1.98 -7.88 -3.13
N GLU A 165 -1.05 -8.49 -3.87
CA GLU A 165 -0.06 -9.41 -3.30
C GLU A 165 0.82 -8.74 -2.26
N VAL A 166 1.35 -7.53 -2.51
CA VAL A 166 2.15 -6.77 -1.53
C VAL A 166 1.34 -6.47 -0.27
N MET A 167 0.03 -6.23 -0.39
CA MET A 167 -0.83 -6.01 0.79
C MET A 167 -1.11 -7.29 1.59
N LEU A 168 -1.01 -8.47 0.96
CA LEU A 168 -1.36 -9.76 1.56
C LEU A 168 -0.15 -10.62 1.95
N VAL A 169 1.03 -10.36 1.37
CA VAL A 169 2.23 -11.18 1.57
C VAL A 169 2.97 -10.81 2.84
N ARG A 170 3.44 -11.85 3.56
CA ARG A 170 4.15 -11.77 4.86
C ARG A 170 5.69 -11.69 4.73
N SER A 171 6.24 -11.60 3.53
CA SER A 171 7.68 -11.65 3.21
C SER A 171 8.06 -10.65 2.12
N TYR A 172 9.22 -9.99 2.21
CA TYR A 172 9.59 -8.90 1.29
C TYR A 172 9.46 -9.24 -0.21
N VAL A 173 8.55 -8.54 -0.87
CA VAL A 173 8.37 -8.52 -2.33
C VAL A 173 9.09 -7.29 -2.92
N SER A 174 10.20 -6.89 -2.30
CA SER A 174 10.97 -5.65 -2.54
C SER A 174 11.35 -5.38 -4.01
N PRO A 175 11.91 -6.35 -4.78
CA PRO A 175 12.28 -6.12 -6.17
C PRO A 175 11.10 -5.71 -7.05
N TRP A 176 9.90 -6.17 -6.69
CA TRP A 176 8.70 -5.96 -7.47
C TRP A 176 8.10 -4.58 -7.23
N ILE A 177 8.28 -3.98 -6.05
CA ILE A 177 7.83 -2.60 -5.77
C ILE A 177 8.45 -1.62 -6.79
N TRP A 178 9.75 -1.74 -7.03
CA TRP A 178 10.47 -0.90 -7.99
C TRP A 178 10.05 -1.17 -9.43
N LEU A 179 9.80 -2.45 -9.74
CA LEU A 179 9.28 -2.85 -11.05
C LEU A 179 7.88 -2.26 -11.31
N MET A 180 7.03 -2.19 -10.28
CA MET A 180 5.69 -1.57 -10.35
C MET A 180 5.77 -0.06 -10.58
N LEU A 181 6.62 0.65 -9.83
CA LEU A 181 6.83 2.08 -9.99
C LEU A 181 7.37 2.40 -11.40
N GLY A 182 8.35 1.62 -11.87
CA GLY A 182 8.91 1.75 -13.21
C GLY A 182 7.91 1.44 -14.32
N ALA A 183 7.10 0.39 -14.18
CA ALA A 183 6.05 0.05 -15.16
C ALA A 183 4.98 1.15 -15.23
N SER A 184 4.52 1.64 -14.08
CA SER A 184 3.51 2.72 -13.99
C SER A 184 4.01 4.01 -14.66
N TYR A 185 5.27 4.37 -14.43
CA TYR A 185 5.90 5.52 -15.08
C TYR A 185 5.98 5.38 -16.61
N ASN A 186 6.35 4.20 -17.11
CA ASN A 186 6.46 3.97 -18.56
C ASN A 186 5.11 3.97 -19.27
N VAL A 187 4.06 3.40 -18.66
CA VAL A 187 2.69 3.46 -19.20
C VAL A 187 2.24 4.92 -19.35
N LEU A 188 2.47 5.75 -18.32
CA LEU A 188 2.19 7.18 -18.39
C LEU A 188 2.96 7.85 -19.53
N ARG A 189 4.27 7.58 -19.66
CA ARG A 189 5.13 8.21 -20.67
C ARG A 189 4.69 7.90 -22.11
N CYS A 190 4.25 6.68 -22.39
CA CYS A 190 3.83 6.27 -23.73
C CYS A 190 2.59 7.02 -24.24
N ASP A 191 1.70 7.47 -23.36
CA ASP A 191 0.51 8.23 -23.77
C ASP A 191 0.80 9.73 -24.03
N TYR A 192 1.88 10.29 -23.50
CA TYR A 192 2.23 11.72 -23.66
C TYR A 192 3.13 12.03 -24.88
N ILE A 193 3.60 11.01 -25.61
CA ILE A 193 4.52 11.17 -26.75
C ILE A 193 3.78 11.08 -28.11
N ILE A 194 2.45 10.91 -28.11
CA ILE A 194 1.63 10.86 -29.34
C ILE A 194 0.84 12.15 -29.54
#